data_AF-A0A933PA70-F1
#
_entry.id   AF-A0A933PA70-F1
#
_cell.length_a   1.000
_cell.length_b   1.000
_cell.length_c   1.000
_cell.angle_alpha   90.00
_cell.angle_beta   90.00
_cell.angle_gamma   90.00
#
_symmetry.space_group_name_H-M   'P 1'
#
loop_
_entity.id
_entity.type
_entity.pdbx_description
1 polymer ?
#
loop_
_entity_poly.entity_id
_entity_poly.type
_entity_poly.pdbx_seq_one_letter_code
_entity_poly.pdbx_strand_id
1 'polypeptide(L)'
;MGSSVMLTSQLKKRLGKYGVTVSHSPVAQIPQDAQVVVCHSGLAARAKATAPAAVVVPFQVFMGDPAFDRVEAAIRDGGSLAG
;
A
#
# COMPACT_ATOMS: atom_id res chain seq x y z
N MET A 1 -0.26 -15.60 -12.20
CA MET A 1 -1.65 -15.06 -12.14
C MET A 1 -2.43 -15.68 -10.96
N GLY A 2 -1.88 -15.74 -9.74
CA GLY A 2 -2.55 -16.43 -8.61
C GLY A 2 -2.22 -15.88 -7.22
N SER A 3 -0.96 -15.53 -6.97
CA SER A 3 -0.49 -15.05 -5.66
C SER A 3 -0.85 -13.60 -5.34
N SER A 4 -0.80 -12.67 -6.30
CA SER A 4 -1.11 -11.24 -6.04
C SER A 4 -2.59 -10.98 -5.76
N VAL A 5 -3.52 -11.71 -6.38
CA VAL A 5 -4.97 -11.49 -6.18
C VAL A 5 -5.40 -11.94 -4.79
N MET A 6 -4.83 -13.04 -4.29
CA MET A 6 -5.11 -13.54 -2.95
C MET A 6 -4.66 -12.53 -1.88
N LEU A 7 -3.46 -11.97 -2.04
CA LEU A 7 -2.94 -10.96 -1.12
C LEU A 7 -3.77 -9.68 -1.13
N THR A 8 -4.10 -9.17 -2.32
CA THR A 8 -4.95 -7.98 -2.45
C THR A 8 -6.32 -8.22 -1.83
N SER A 9 -6.89 -9.42 -1.97
CA SER A 9 -8.18 -9.77 -1.38
C SER A 9 -8.11 -9.86 0.15
N GLN A 10 -7.00 -10.38 0.69
CA GLN A 10 -6.76 -10.45 2.14
C GLN A 10 -6.56 -9.06 2.74
N LEU A 11 -5.73 -8.22 2.11
CA LEU A 11 -5.55 -6.81 2.50
C LEU A 11 -6.86 -6.05 2.39
N LYS A 12 -7.62 -6.22 1.31
CA LYS A 12 -8.92 -5.57 1.14
C LYS A 12 -9.91 -5.98 2.22
N LYS A 13 -9.92 -7.26 2.64
CA LYS A 13 -10.74 -7.72 3.77
C LYS A 13 -10.28 -7.16 5.12
N ARG A 14 -8.97 -7.01 5.34
CA ARG A 14 -8.42 -6.45 6.58
C ARG A 14 -8.63 -4.95 6.67
N LEU A 15 -8.16 -4.22 5.67
CA LEU A 15 -8.21 -2.76 5.56
C LEU A 15 -9.63 -2.24 5.34
N GLY A 16 -10.48 -2.99 4.64
CA GLY A 16 -11.88 -2.64 4.43
C GLY A 16 -12.69 -2.53 5.72
N LYS A 17 -12.29 -3.20 6.80
CA LYS A 17 -12.91 -3.04 8.14
C LYS A 17 -12.69 -1.65 8.73
N TYR A 18 -11.64 -0.97 8.30
CA TYR A 18 -11.31 0.40 8.71
C TYR A 18 -11.84 1.44 7.70
N GLY A 19 -12.66 1.05 6.73
CA GLY A 19 -13.17 1.94 5.69
C GLY A 19 -12.15 2.30 4.61
N VAL A 20 -11.01 1.60 4.56
CA VAL A 20 -9.97 1.86 3.56
C VAL A 20 -10.23 1.07 2.28
N THR A 21 -10.31 1.79 1.16
CA THR A 21 -10.47 1.20 -0.17
C THR A 21 -9.12 0.76 -0.72
N VAL A 22 -8.91 -0.55 -0.83
CA VAL A 22 -7.71 -1.12 -1.45
C VAL A 22 -7.97 -1.35 -2.93
N SER A 23 -7.19 -0.68 -3.78
CA SER A 23 -7.17 -0.88 -5.24
C SER A 23 -5.75 -1.21 -5.70
N HIS A 24 -5.65 -1.99 -6.77
CA HIS A 24 -4.38 -2.29 -7.42
C HIS A 24 -4.28 -1.51 -8.73
N SER A 25 -3.29 -0.64 -8.83
CA SER A 25 -2.99 0.12 -10.04
C SER A 25 -1.50 0.07 -10.39
N PRO A 26 -1.14 0.19 -11.68
CA PRO A 26 0.25 0.39 -12.09
C PRO A 26 0.84 1.66 -11.48
N VAL A 27 2.15 1.70 -11.26
CA VAL A 27 2.86 2.88 -10.69
C VAL A 27 2.67 4.17 -11.52
N ALA A 28 2.42 4.03 -12.83
CA ALA A 28 2.16 5.14 -13.74
C ALA A 28 0.71 5.66 -13.69
N GLN A 29 -0.19 4.91 -13.05
CA GLN A 29 -1.63 5.20 -12.96
C GLN A 29 -2.09 5.22 -11.50
N ILE A 30 -1.18 5.59 -10.59
CA ILE A 30 -1.54 5.87 -9.20
C ILE A 30 -2.40 7.14 -9.21
N PRO A 31 -3.63 7.08 -8.68
CA PRO A 31 -4.48 8.25 -8.66
C PRO A 31 -3.97 9.25 -7.62
N GLN A 32 -4.09 10.54 -7.91
CA GLN A 32 -3.50 11.60 -7.07
C GLN A 32 -4.19 11.78 -5.73
N ASP A 33 -5.41 11.24 -5.58
CA ASP A 33 -6.16 11.17 -4.33
C ASP A 33 -5.70 10.02 -3.41
N ALA A 34 -4.75 9.20 -3.87
CA ALA A 34 -4.18 8.14 -3.04
C ALA A 34 -3.46 8.74 -1.84
N GLN A 35 -3.89 8.37 -0.64
CA GLN A 35 -3.25 8.80 0.61
C GLN A 35 -2.06 7.93 0.97
N VAL A 36 -2.13 6.64 0.63
CA VAL A 36 -1.10 5.63 0.93
C VAL A 36 -0.86 4.77 -0.29
N VAL A 37 0.41 4.60 -0.66
CA VAL A 37 0.85 3.77 -1.79
C VAL A 37 1.79 2.70 -1.28
N VAL A 38 1.38 1.44 -1.37
CA VAL A 38 2.21 0.29 -1.02
C VAL A 38 2.80 -0.29 -2.30
N CYS A 39 4.11 -0.21 -2.47
CA CYS A 39 4.77 -0.66 -3.70
C CYS A 39 6.11 -1.35 -3.41
N HIS A 40 6.64 -2.11 -4.36
CA HIS A 40 7.94 -2.76 -4.17
C HIS A 40 9.05 -1.71 -4.04
N SER A 41 10.09 -1.98 -3.25
CA SER A 41 11.22 -1.05 -2.99
C SER A 41 11.85 -0.49 -4.29
N GLY A 42 12.00 -1.33 -5.32
CA GLY A 42 12.50 -0.92 -6.64
C GLY A 42 11.58 0.05 -7.43
N LEU A 43 10.33 0.21 -7.00
CA LEU A 43 9.35 1.14 -7.58
C LEU A 43 9.04 2.33 -6.67
N ALA A 44 9.58 2.37 -5.45
CA ALA A 44 9.31 3.42 -4.47
C ALA A 44 9.63 4.84 -5.00
N ALA A 45 10.77 4.99 -5.69
CA ALA A 45 11.14 6.26 -6.30
C ALA A 45 10.14 6.72 -7.37
N ARG A 46 9.62 5.78 -8.18
CA ARG A 46 8.59 6.09 -9.20
C ARG A 46 7.25 6.40 -8.57
N ALA A 47 6.83 5.62 -7.56
CA ALA A 47 5.59 5.85 -6.84
C ALA A 47 5.57 7.24 -6.19
N LYS A 48 6.68 7.66 -5.59
CA LYS A 48 6.84 8.99 -4.98
C LYS A 48 6.84 10.11 -6.03
N ALA A 49 7.38 9.85 -7.23
CA ALA A 49 7.31 10.80 -8.33
C ALA A 49 5.90 10.95 -8.90
N THR A 50 5.13 9.86 -9.01
CA THR A 50 3.74 9.89 -9.50
C THR A 50 2.79 10.52 -8.48
N ALA A 51 2.93 10.15 -7.20
CA ALA A 51 2.06 10.57 -6.11
C ALA A 51 2.89 11.15 -4.95
N PRO A 52 3.41 12.38 -5.08
CA PRO A 52 4.26 13.00 -4.06
C PRO A 52 3.51 13.34 -2.76
N ALA A 53 2.19 13.50 -2.85
CA ALA A 53 1.32 13.74 -1.69
C ALA A 53 0.96 12.45 -0.92
N ALA A 54 1.18 11.29 -1.54
CA ALA A 54 0.87 10.00 -0.92
C ALA A 54 2.03 9.51 -0.06
N VAL A 55 1.71 8.80 1.00
CA VAL A 55 2.71 8.08 1.80
C VAL A 55 3.13 6.82 1.06
N VAL A 56 4.36 6.80 0.56
CA VAL A 56 4.90 5.64 -0.15
C VAL A 56 5.55 4.68 0.83
N VAL A 57 5.00 3.48 0.95
CA VAL A 57 5.52 2.41 1.78
C VAL A 57 6.16 1.33 0.88
N PRO A 58 7.50 1.25 0.85
CA PRO A 58 8.19 0.20 0.12
C PRO A 58 8.08 -1.15 0.84
N PHE A 59 7.69 -2.21 0.12
CA PHE A 59 7.82 -3.60 0.56
C PHE A 59 8.91 -4.32 -0.24
N GLN A 60 9.51 -5.36 0.33
CA GLN A 60 10.49 -6.22 -0.32
C GLN A 60 9.90 -7.57 -0.70
N VAL A 61 9.07 -8.14 0.16
CA VAL A 61 8.47 -9.46 -0.04
C VAL A 61 6.97 -9.31 -0.24
N PHE A 62 6.39 -10.04 -1.19
CA PHE A 62 4.95 -9.98 -1.39
C PHE A 62 4.21 -10.62 -0.21
N MET A 63 4.64 -11.77 0.27
CA MET A 63 3.98 -12.47 1.38
C MET A 63 4.79 -12.38 2.67
N GLY A 64 4.17 -11.87 3.73
CA GLY A 64 4.78 -11.82 5.07
C GLY A 64 5.76 -10.66 5.29
N ASP A 65 5.70 -9.63 4.45
CA ASP A 65 6.52 -8.44 4.67
C ASP A 65 5.95 -7.59 5.81
N PRO A 66 6.79 -7.19 6.80
CA PRO A 66 6.35 -6.40 7.94
C PRO A 66 5.83 -5.00 7.53
N ALA A 67 6.09 -4.54 6.30
CA ALA A 67 5.50 -3.31 5.77
C ALA A 67 3.97 -3.37 5.76
N PHE A 68 3.37 -4.52 5.45
CA PHE A 68 1.91 -4.66 5.45
C PHE A 68 1.33 -4.52 6.85
N ASP A 69 1.96 -5.16 7.85
CA ASP A 69 1.54 -5.06 9.24
C ASP A 69 1.71 -3.64 9.77
N ARG A 70 2.78 -2.92 9.37
CA ARG A 70 2.94 -1.50 9.70
C ARG A 70 1.84 -0.63 9.09
N VAL A 71 1.48 -0.86 7.83
CA VAL A 71 0.40 -0.13 7.17
C VAL A 71 -0.93 -0.39 7.85
N GLU A 72 -1.23 -1.65 8.18
CA GLU A 72 -2.45 -2.01 8.90
C GLU A 72 -2.48 -1.40 10.30
N ALA A 73 -1.38 -1.46 11.05
CA ALA A 73 -1.27 -0.86 12.37
C ALA A 73 -1.42 0.66 12.31
N ALA A 74 -0.78 1.33 11.36
CA ALA A 74 -0.89 2.77 11.20
C ALA A 74 -2.31 3.21 10.82
N ILE A 75 -2.98 2.48 9.92
CA ILE A 75 -4.38 2.74 9.57
C ILE A 75 -5.30 2.50 10.77
N ARG A 76 -5.07 1.42 11.53
CA ARG A 76 -5.86 1.08 12.71
C ARG A 76 -5.69 2.10 13.84
N ASP A 77 -4.45 2.45 14.15
CA ASP A 77 -4.09 3.27 15.31
C ASP A 77 -4.12 4.78 14.98
N GLY A 78 -4.46 5.15 13.72
CA GLY A 78 -4.35 6.52 13.21
C GLY A 78 -2.92 7.05 13.23
N GLY A 79 -1.94 6.14 13.25
CA GLY A 79 -0.53 6.43 13.38
C GLY A 79 0.04 7.02 12.09
N SER A 80 1.00 7.92 12.24
CA SER A 80 1.72 8.47 11.10
C SER A 80 2.59 7.39 10.48
N LEU A 81 2.32 7.01 9.22
CA LEU A 81 3.28 6.31 8.37
C LEU A 81 4.39 7.32 8.02
N ALA A 82 5.31 7.56 8.97
CA ALA A 82 6.47 8.39 8.72
C ALA A 82 7.40 7.63 7.76
N GLY A 83 7.55 8.18 6.56
CA GLY A 83 8.59 7.84 5.59
C GLY A 83 9.50 9.04 5.36
#